data_AF-A0A7X0MVB4-F1
#
_entry.id   AF-A0A7X0MVB4-F1
#
_cell.length_a   1.000
_cell.length_b   1.000
_cell.length_c   1.000
_cell.angle_alpha   90.00
_cell.angle_beta   90.00
_cell.angle_gamma   90.00
#
_symmetry.space_group_name_H-M   'P 1'
#
loop_
_entity.id
_entity.type
_entity.pdbx_description
1 polymer ?
#
loop_
_entity_poly.entity_id
_entity_poly.type
_entity_poly.pdbx_seq_one_letter_code
_entity_poly.pdbx_strand_id
1 'polypeptide(L)'
;MGRLATIKTLAGFDFTFQPSLDRDRFFTLAQLGFVDRHEAVHFLGPPGNGKSHLATALGVEAVKVGKSIYFTNLADLIGSLARSEREGRLQERIRFFCRPKPADRR
;
A
#
# COMPACT_ATOMS: atom_id res chain seq x y z
N MET A 1 -7.02 -10.37 5.27
CA MET A 1 -5.70 -10.85 5.75
C MET A 1 -4.69 -10.44 4.69
N GLY A 2 -3.83 -9.47 4.98
CA GLY A 2 -2.80 -9.00 4.05
C GLY A 2 -1.50 -9.71 4.33
N ARG A 3 -0.76 -10.10 3.28
CA ARG A 3 0.59 -10.65 3.41
C ARG A 3 1.55 -9.69 2.72
N LEU A 4 2.49 -9.14 3.48
CA LEU A 4 3.68 -8.55 2.87
C LEU A 4 4.62 -9.70 2.51
N ALA A 5 5.00 -9.79 1.24
CA ALA A 5 5.96 -10.81 0.79
C ALA A 5 7.33 -10.62 1.47
N THR A 6 7.72 -9.37 1.68
CA THR A 6 8.93 -8.97 2.38
C THR A 6 8.62 -7.78 3.27
N ILE A 7 9.08 -7.80 4.52
CA ILE A 7 8.97 -6.64 5.42
C ILE A 7 10.08 -5.66 5.05
N LYS A 8 9.69 -4.46 4.62
CA LYS A 8 10.59 -3.32 4.41
C LYS A 8 10.12 -2.19 5.29
N THR A 9 10.99 -1.69 6.17
CA THR A 9 10.66 -0.63 7.11
C THR A 9 11.28 0.69 6.69
N LEU A 10 10.78 1.79 7.25
CA LEU A 10 11.36 3.11 7.04
C LEU A 10 12.79 3.20 7.56
N ALA A 11 13.08 2.58 8.71
CA ALA A 11 14.42 2.50 9.28
C ALA A 11 15.42 1.74 8.40
N GLY A 12 14.94 0.84 7.55
CA GLY A 12 15.76 0.10 6.59
C GLY A 12 15.91 0.77 5.24
N PHE A 13 15.40 2.00 5.04
CA PHE A 13 15.55 2.75 3.80
C PHE A 13 16.77 3.69 3.90
N ASP A 14 17.70 3.54 2.97
CA ASP A 14 18.83 4.45 2.84
C ASP A 14 18.42 5.70 2.06
N PHE A 15 18.19 6.81 2.77
CA PHE A 15 17.84 8.09 2.17
C PHE A 15 19.00 8.73 1.40
N THR A 16 20.25 8.34 1.64
CA THR A 16 21.40 8.87 0.90
C THR A 16 21.41 8.37 -0.55
N PHE A 17 20.81 7.21 -0.80
CA PHE A 17 20.61 6.64 -2.15
C PHE A 17 19.59 7.43 -2.99
N GLN A 18 18.65 8.15 -2.35
CA GLN A 18 17.67 9.00 -3.04
C GLN A 18 17.62 10.40 -2.40
N PRO A 19 18.61 11.26 -2.68
CA PRO A 19 18.73 12.56 -2.03
C PRO A 19 17.62 13.55 -2.42
N SER A 20 16.89 13.29 -3.52
CA SER A 20 15.75 14.12 -3.92
C SER A 20 14.47 13.83 -3.12
N LEU A 21 14.44 12.73 -2.35
CA LEU A 21 13.30 12.40 -1.50
C LEU A 21 13.37 13.22 -0.21
N ASP A 22 12.40 14.11 -0.05
CA ASP A 22 12.18 14.83 1.20
C ASP A 22 11.80 13.83 2.31
N ARG A 23 12.74 13.65 3.24
CA ARG A 23 12.61 12.73 4.38
C ARG A 23 11.42 13.10 5.25
N ASP A 24 11.26 14.38 5.62
CA ASP A 24 10.24 14.82 6.56
C ASP A 24 8.83 14.65 6.00
N ARG A 25 8.65 14.91 4.70
CA ARG A 25 7.41 14.58 3.99
C ARG A 25 7.10 13.08 4.06
N PHE A 26 8.09 12.22 3.91
CA PHE A 26 7.86 10.78 4.00
C PHE A 26 7.50 10.34 5.43
N PHE A 27 8.16 10.89 6.45
CA PHE A 27 7.80 10.62 7.85
C PHE A 27 6.37 11.09 8.16
N THR A 28 5.92 12.18 7.52
CA THR A 28 4.52 12.63 7.61
C THR A 28 3.55 11.64 6.97
N LEU A 29 3.88 11.09 5.78
CA LEU A 29 3.09 10.03 5.16
C LEU A 29 3.03 8.76 6.04
N ALA A 30 4.12 8.44 6.73
CA ALA A 30 4.20 7.29 7.64
C ALA A 30 3.28 7.41 8.87
N GLN A 31 2.77 8.61 9.18
CA GLN A 31 1.71 8.82 10.18
C GLN A 31 0.31 8.47 9.65
N LEU A 32 0.19 8.12 8.36
CA LEU A 32 -1.03 7.59 7.72
C LEU A 32 -2.22 8.56 7.64
N GLY A 33 -2.04 9.85 7.91
CA GLY A 33 -3.14 10.82 7.82
C GLY A 33 -3.77 10.94 6.42
N PHE A 34 -3.06 10.53 5.36
CA PHE A 34 -3.61 10.44 4.00
C PHE A 34 -4.74 9.41 3.89
N VAL A 35 -4.71 8.35 4.72
CA VAL A 35 -5.76 7.33 4.75
C VAL A 35 -7.06 7.93 5.28
N ASP A 36 -6.98 8.71 6.35
CA ASP A 36 -8.14 9.36 6.98
C ASP A 36 -8.73 10.46 6.08
N ARG A 37 -7.90 11.07 5.23
CA ARG A 37 -8.33 12.03 4.21
C ARG A 37 -8.81 11.41 2.89
N HIS A 38 -8.78 10.08 2.77
CA HIS A 38 -9.10 9.35 1.52
C HIS A 38 -8.24 9.76 0.32
N GLU A 39 -6.96 10.05 0.55
CA GLU A 39 -6.01 10.46 -0.49
C GLU A 39 -5.21 9.26 -1.03
N ALA A 40 -4.88 9.31 -2.32
CA ALA A 40 -3.97 8.36 -2.94
C ALA A 40 -2.53 8.89 -2.89
N VAL A 41 -1.57 8.00 -2.59
CA VAL A 41 -0.13 8.31 -2.62
C VAL A 41 0.50 7.61 -3.81
N HIS A 42 1.07 8.39 -4.73
CA HIS A 42 1.77 7.89 -5.91
C HIS A 42 3.27 8.14 -5.79
N PHE A 43 4.07 7.08 -5.90
CA PHE A 43 5.52 7.19 -6.04
C PHE A 43 5.89 7.16 -7.52
N LEU A 44 6.51 8.23 -8.01
CA LEU A 44 6.91 8.40 -9.41
C LEU A 44 8.43 8.50 -9.52
N GLY A 45 8.97 7.99 -10.62
CA GLY A 45 10.40 8.11 -10.94
C GLY A 45 10.99 6.86 -11.59
N PRO A 46 12.27 6.90 -12.00
CA PRO A 46 12.96 5.80 -12.69
C PRO A 46 12.94 4.47 -11.91
N PRO A 47 13.00 3.30 -12.58
CA PRO A 47 13.14 2.01 -11.91
C PRO A 47 14.37 1.99 -10.98
N GLY A 48 14.33 1.20 -9.91
CA GLY A 48 15.44 1.07 -8.95
C GLY A 48 15.47 2.09 -7.80
N ASN A 49 14.72 3.20 -7.88
CA ASN A 49 14.75 4.27 -6.86
C ASN A 49 13.91 4.03 -5.59
N GLY A 50 13.75 2.78 -5.14
CA GLY A 50 13.15 2.49 -3.84
C GLY A 50 11.61 2.65 -3.71
N LYS A 51 10.89 3.01 -4.78
CA LYS A 51 9.42 3.21 -4.75
C LYS A 51 8.64 2.06 -4.10
N SER A 52 8.94 0.81 -4.47
CA SER A 52 8.26 -0.36 -3.90
C SER A 52 8.62 -0.59 -2.43
N HIS A 53 9.85 -0.25 -2.02
CA HIS A 53 10.26 -0.28 -0.61
C HIS A 53 9.46 0.73 0.19
N LEU A 54 9.36 1.97 -0.28
CA LEU A 54 8.62 3.04 0.36
C LEU A 54 7.13 2.69 0.50
N ALA A 55 6.49 2.18 -0.56
CA ALA A 55 5.10 1.72 -0.50
C ALA A 55 4.92 0.57 0.51
N THR A 56 5.87 -0.36 0.56
CA THR A 56 5.87 -1.46 1.54
C THR A 56 6.03 -0.94 2.96
N ALA A 57 6.90 0.05 3.19
CA ALA A 57 7.12 0.67 4.49
C ALA A 57 5.85 1.37 5.01
N LEU A 58 5.12 2.10 4.16
CA LEU A 58 3.81 2.65 4.53
C LEU A 58 2.81 1.54 4.89
N GLY A 59 2.82 0.43 4.14
CA GLY A 59 2.02 -0.75 4.47
C GLY A 59 2.36 -1.35 5.83
N VAL A 60 3.64 -1.40 6.19
CA VAL A 60 4.09 -1.86 7.53
C VAL A 60 3.54 -0.93 8.62
N GLU A 61 3.63 0.40 8.45
CA GLU A 61 3.08 1.34 9.43
C GLU A 61 1.56 1.20 9.57
N ALA A 62 0.83 0.99 8.45
CA ALA A 62 -0.61 0.72 8.49
C ALA A 62 -0.94 -0.54 9.30
N VAL A 63 -0.18 -1.63 9.11
CA VAL A 63 -0.37 -2.86 9.88
C VAL A 63 -0.12 -2.65 11.37
N LYS A 64 0.91 -1.88 11.75
CA LYS A 64 1.24 -1.59 13.16
C LYS A 64 0.08 -0.90 13.90
N VAL A 65 -0.68 -0.04 13.21
CA VAL A 65 -1.86 0.64 13.78
C VAL A 65 -3.17 -0.14 13.56
N GLY A 66 -3.08 -1.43 13.21
CA GLY A 66 -4.23 -2.32 13.08
C GLY A 66 -5.03 -2.18 11.77
N LYS A 67 -4.58 -1.37 10.81
CA LYS A 67 -5.23 -1.25 9.49
C LYS A 67 -4.91 -2.47 8.63
N SER A 68 -5.91 -2.96 7.89
CA SER A 68 -5.70 -4.01 6.90
C SER A 68 -5.10 -3.44 5.62
N ILE A 69 -4.14 -4.15 5.06
CA ILE A 69 -3.53 -3.80 3.76
C ILE A 69 -3.70 -4.93 2.75
N TYR A 70 -3.59 -4.58 1.47
CA TYR A 70 -3.47 -5.51 0.36
C TYR A 70 -2.35 -5.02 -0.57
N PHE A 71 -1.43 -5.91 -0.95
CA PHE A 71 -0.31 -5.60 -1.82
C PHE A 71 -0.36 -6.50 -3.05
N THR A 72 -0.30 -5.92 -4.24
CA THR A 72 -0.30 -6.62 -5.53
C THR A 72 0.36 -5.75 -6.59
N ASN A 73 0.87 -6.36 -7.66
CA ASN A 73 1.16 -5.60 -8.86
C ASN A 73 -0.13 -5.31 -9.64
N LEU A 74 -0.07 -4.35 -10.57
CA LEU A 74 -1.22 -3.92 -11.35
C LEU A 74 -1.72 -5.02 -12.31
N ALA A 75 -0.81 -5.79 -12.91
CA ALA A 75 -1.18 -6.86 -13.84
C ALA A 75 -2.05 -7.93 -13.16
N ASP A 76 -1.68 -8.33 -11.94
CA ASP A 76 -2.43 -9.28 -11.12
C ASP A 76 -3.78 -8.71 -10.69
N LEU A 77 -3.84 -7.42 -10.33
CA LEU A 77 -5.10 -6.74 -9.99
C LEU A 77 -6.07 -6.75 -11.17
N ILE A 78 -5.62 -6.30 -12.35
CA ILE A 78 -6.43 -6.25 -13.56
C ILE A 78 -6.82 -7.65 -14.02
N GLY A 79 -5.87 -8.58 -14.05
CA GLY A 79 -6.14 -9.97 -14.42
C GLY A 79 -7.15 -10.64 -13.49
N SER A 80 -7.09 -10.32 -12.20
CA SER A 80 -8.07 -10.77 -11.22
C SER A 80 -9.46 -10.17 -11.45
N LEU A 81 -9.56 -8.87 -11.75
CA LEU A 81 -10.85 -8.22 -12.01
C LEU A 81 -11.48 -8.75 -13.32
N ALA A 82 -10.69 -8.83 -14.38
CA ALA A 82 -11.12 -9.33 -15.70
C ALA A 82 -11.53 -10.81 -15.68
N ARG A 83 -10.90 -11.63 -14.81
CA ARG A 83 -11.37 -13.01 -14.58
C ARG A 83 -12.73 -13.02 -13.89
N SER A 84 -12.88 -12.27 -12.79
CA SER A 84 -14.13 -12.22 -12.04
C SER A 84 -15.29 -11.64 -12.85
N GLU A 85 -15.03 -10.71 -13.76
CA GLU A 85 -16.04 -10.19 -14.70
C GLU A 85 -16.59 -11.29 -15.61
N ARG A 86 -15.71 -12.07 -16.25
CA ARG A 86 -16.11 -13.20 -17.11
C ARG A 86 -16.89 -14.29 -16.35
N GLU A 87 -16.63 -14.43 -15.06
CA GLU A 87 -17.31 -15.37 -14.17
C GLU A 87 -18.60 -14.79 -13.54
N GLY A 88 -18.97 -13.55 -13.84
CA GLY A 88 -20.15 -12.88 -13.25
C GLY A 88 -20.00 -12.50 -11.78
N ARG A 89 -18.78 -12.49 -11.23
CA ARG A 89 -18.45 -12.23 -9.81
C ARG A 89 -17.69 -10.92 -9.58
N LEU A 90 -17.71 -9.99 -10.54
CA LEU A 90 -16.97 -8.73 -10.45
C LEU A 90 -17.29 -7.95 -9.17
N GLN A 91 -18.56 -7.86 -8.81
CA GLN A 91 -19.01 -7.11 -7.62
C GLN A 91 -18.43 -7.68 -6.32
N GLU A 92 -18.40 -9.01 -6.19
CA GLU A 92 -17.78 -9.68 -5.04
C GLU A 92 -16.28 -9.39 -4.98
N ARG A 93 -15.62 -9.35 -6.14
CA ARG A 93 -14.19 -9.09 -6.23
C ARG A 93 -13.83 -7.64 -5.91
N ILE A 94 -14.62 -6.66 -6.38
CA ILE A 94 -14.45 -5.25 -6.00
C ILE A 94 -14.67 -5.10 -4.50
N ARG A 95 -15.73 -5.69 -3.94
CA ARG A 95 -15.97 -5.69 -2.49
C ARG A 95 -14.80 -6.28 -1.72
N PHE A 96 -14.15 -7.33 -2.23
CA PHE A 96 -12.95 -7.89 -1.60
C PHE A 96 -11.81 -6.85 -1.47
N PHE A 97 -11.53 -6.06 -2.53
CA PHE A 97 -10.49 -5.03 -2.49
C PHE A 97 -10.88 -3.79 -1.69
N CYS A 98 -12.17 -3.45 -1.66
CA CYS A 98 -12.68 -2.28 -0.96
C CYS A 98 -13.06 -2.55 0.51
N ARG A 99 -12.96 -3.79 1.01
CA ARG A 99 -13.33 -4.14 2.39
C ARG A 99 -12.45 -3.37 3.37
N PRO A 100 -13.00 -2.40 4.12
CA PRO A 100 -12.32 -1.95 5.33
C PRO A 100 -12.41 -3.09 6.34
N LYS A 101 -11.32 -3.41 7.03
CA LYS A 101 -11.48 -4.16 8.27
C LYS A 101 -12.28 -3.26 9.23
N PRO A 102 -13.34 -3.75 9.89
CA PRO A 102 -13.89 -2.99 11.01
C PRO A 102 -12.73 -2.71 11.97
N ALA A 103 -12.53 -1.45 12.34
CA ALA A 103 -11.73 -1.15 13.51
C ALA A 103 -12.29 -2.02 14.64
N ASP A 104 -11.43 -2.79 15.30
CA ASP A 104 -11.77 -3.59 16.47
C ASP A 104 -12.58 -2.68 17.41
N ARG A 105 -13.89 -2.92 17.51
CA ARG A 105 -14.76 -2.26 18.49
C ARG A 105 -14.35 -2.83 19.84
N ARG A 106 -13.30 -2.25 20.44
CA ARG A 106 -13.09 -2.32 21.88
C ARG A 106 -13.73 -1.11 22.53
#